data_AF-A0A1B7IQJ0-F1
#
_entry.id   AF-A0A1B7IQJ0-F1
#
_cell.length_a   1.000
_cell.length_b   1.000
_cell.length_c   1.000
_cell.angle_alpha   90.00
_cell.angle_beta   90.00
_cell.angle_gamma   90.00
#
_symmetry.space_group_name_H-M   'P 1'
#
loop_
_entity.id
_entity.type
_entity.pdbx_description
1 polymer ?
#
loop_
_entity_poly.entity_id
_entity_poly.type
_entity_poly.pdbx_seq_one_letter_code
_entity_poly.pdbx_strand_id
1 'polypeptide(L)'
;MLKAEFLERVIGMPWRNRACTFDAIDCWGLVILYYRHVLGIELHHSPDYEAGEDFMTCFESEVVYWQRAEHFSDGDIFIAYYGAQPVHVGLIVDGRALHSRGENGCVRSDQIRTIQKLFTRTEIYSYAGNRNSESAGAAEATDGSISGDEVQRVD
;
A
#
# COMPACT_ATOMS: atom_id res chain seq x y z
N MET A 1 -14.41 0.51 5.60
CA MET A 1 -14.99 1.84 5.33
C MET A 1 -15.23 1.94 3.84
N LEU A 2 -16.32 2.56 3.40
CA LEU A 2 -16.52 2.79 1.96
C LEU A 2 -15.52 3.84 1.46
N LYS A 3 -15.10 3.72 0.18
CA LYS A 3 -14.16 4.65 -0.44
C LYS A 3 -14.61 6.11 -0.34
N ALA A 4 -15.90 6.37 -0.59
CA ALA A 4 -16.48 7.71 -0.51
C ALA A 4 -16.44 8.29 0.92
N GLU A 5 -16.80 7.49 1.93
CA GLU A 5 -16.73 7.89 3.35
C GLU A 5 -15.30 8.24 3.76
N PHE A 6 -14.31 7.49 3.27
CA PHE A 6 -12.90 7.78 3.52
C PHE A 6 -12.50 9.13 2.93
N LEU A 7 -12.84 9.37 1.66
CA LEU A 7 -12.52 10.63 0.97
C LEU A 7 -13.12 11.84 1.67
N GLU A 8 -14.40 11.76 2.05
CA GLU A 8 -15.09 12.81 2.80
C GLU A 8 -14.40 13.09 4.14
N ARG A 9 -13.88 12.04 4.79
CA ARG A 9 -13.22 12.15 6.09
C ARG A 9 -11.81 12.74 6.00
N VAL A 10 -11.04 12.41 4.97
CA VAL A 10 -9.62 12.78 4.92
C VAL A 10 -9.35 14.08 4.16
N ILE A 11 -10.15 14.44 3.16
CA ILE A 11 -9.91 15.67 2.39
C ILE A 11 -9.94 16.89 3.32
N GLY A 12 -8.89 17.70 3.26
CA GLY A 12 -8.72 18.87 4.14
C GLY A 12 -8.06 18.56 5.49
N MET A 13 -7.80 17.30 5.84
CA MET A 13 -7.04 16.97 7.05
C MET A 13 -5.64 17.58 6.99
N PRO A 14 -5.18 18.21 8.08
CA PRO A 14 -3.91 18.92 8.08
C PRO A 14 -2.75 17.94 7.98
N TRP A 15 -1.71 18.35 7.27
CA TRP A 15 -0.46 17.63 7.27
C TRP A 15 0.30 17.87 8.58
N ARG A 16 0.83 16.80 9.16
CA ARG A 16 1.83 16.84 10.23
C ARG A 16 2.82 15.72 9.99
N ASN A 17 4.12 16.00 10.14
CA ASN A 17 5.16 15.01 9.95
C ASN A 17 4.88 13.75 10.79
N ARG A 18 4.92 12.58 10.15
CA ARG A 18 4.67 11.26 10.76
C ARG A 18 3.27 11.04 11.30
N ALA A 19 2.31 11.86 10.90
CA ALA A 19 0.94 11.68 11.32
C ALA A 19 0.22 10.63 10.46
N CYS A 20 -0.35 9.63 11.13
CA CYS A 20 -1.11 8.52 10.54
C CYS A 20 -2.43 8.35 11.30
N THR A 21 -3.18 9.44 11.46
CA THR A 21 -4.42 9.47 12.26
C THR A 21 -5.50 10.30 11.56
N PHE A 22 -6.75 10.22 11.98
CA PHE A 22 -7.80 11.08 11.42
C PHE A 22 -7.83 12.52 11.98
N ASP A 23 -6.81 12.93 12.76
CA ASP A 23 -6.65 14.31 13.23
C ASP A 23 -5.57 15.08 12.44
N ALA A 24 -4.60 14.34 11.89
CA ALA A 24 -3.58 14.83 10.97
C ALA A 24 -2.97 13.66 10.20
N ILE A 25 -2.61 13.90 8.94
CA ILE A 25 -2.19 12.87 7.99
C ILE A 25 -1.05 13.39 7.14
N ASP A 26 0.11 12.73 7.13
CA ASP A 26 1.14 13.00 6.13
C ASP A 26 0.97 12.17 4.84
N CYS A 27 1.92 12.28 3.92
CA CYS A 27 1.82 11.64 2.61
C CYS A 27 1.77 10.11 2.69
N TRP A 28 2.53 9.48 3.59
CA TRP A 28 2.58 8.03 3.74
C TRP A 28 1.50 7.50 4.68
N GLY A 29 1.22 8.20 5.77
CA GLY A 29 0.10 7.92 6.66
C GLY A 29 -1.23 7.88 5.92
N LEU A 30 -1.39 8.71 4.88
CA LEU A 30 -2.56 8.65 4.00
C LEU A 30 -2.66 7.32 3.23
N VAL A 31 -1.53 6.83 2.71
CA VAL A 31 -1.44 5.52 2.03
C VAL A 31 -1.83 4.41 3.00
N ILE A 32 -1.22 4.40 4.19
CA ILE A 32 -1.51 3.40 5.24
C ILE A 32 -2.99 3.41 5.60
N LEU A 33 -3.56 4.59 5.90
CA LEU A 33 -4.97 4.70 6.31
C LEU A 33 -5.92 4.24 5.20
N TYR A 34 -5.65 4.55 3.93
CA TYR A 34 -6.47 4.08 2.82
C TYR A 34 -6.42 2.56 2.68
N TYR A 35 -5.21 1.99 2.66
CA TYR A 35 -5.03 0.55 2.55
C TYR A 35 -5.72 -0.20 3.70
N ARG A 36 -5.54 0.28 4.95
CA ARG A 36 -6.18 -0.28 6.14
C ARG A 36 -7.70 -0.18 6.09
N HIS A 37 -8.24 1.03 5.92
CA HIS A 37 -9.65 1.28 6.14
C HIS A 37 -10.54 1.03 4.92
N VAL A 38 -10.00 1.18 3.71
CA VAL A 38 -10.75 1.01 2.45
C VAL A 38 -10.48 -0.36 1.82
N LEU A 39 -9.21 -0.76 1.72
CA LEU A 39 -8.83 -2.02 1.08
C LEU A 39 -8.77 -3.22 2.04
N GLY A 40 -8.75 -2.98 3.36
CA GLY A 40 -8.60 -4.03 4.36
C GLY A 40 -7.21 -4.69 4.36
N ILE A 41 -6.20 -3.98 3.87
CA ILE A 41 -4.81 -4.46 3.78
C ILE A 41 -3.98 -3.68 4.79
N GLU A 42 -3.32 -4.39 5.70
CA GLU A 42 -2.29 -3.81 6.54
C GLU A 42 -0.98 -3.79 5.77
N LEU A 43 -0.49 -2.58 5.46
CA LEU A 43 0.87 -2.42 4.95
C LEU A 43 1.86 -2.69 6.08
N HIS A 44 3.06 -3.14 5.74
CA HIS A 44 4.12 -3.21 6.72
C HIS A 44 4.32 -1.79 7.28
N HIS A 45 4.32 -1.72 8.60
CA HIS A 45 4.51 -0.48 9.34
C HIS A 45 5.73 -0.74 10.20
N SER A 46 6.92 -0.36 9.71
CA SER A 46 8.08 -0.39 10.60
C SER A 46 7.79 0.56 11.76
N PRO A 47 7.97 0.13 13.02
CA PRO A 47 7.96 1.02 14.18
C PRO A 47 8.86 2.26 14.01
N ASP A 48 9.84 2.17 13.10
CA ASP A 48 10.78 3.24 12.76
C ASP A 48 10.11 4.44 12.05
N TYR A 49 8.93 4.26 11.45
CA TYR A 49 8.20 5.37 10.80
C TYR A 49 7.82 6.45 11.81
N GLU A 50 7.41 6.05 13.01
CA GLU A 50 7.07 6.95 14.12
C GLU A 50 8.33 7.44 14.86
N ALA A 51 9.47 6.78 14.67
CA ALA A 51 10.75 7.12 15.31
C ALA A 51 11.51 8.28 14.64
N GLY A 52 11.00 8.80 13.52
CA GLY A 52 11.50 10.04 12.89
C GLY A 52 12.50 9.85 11.74
N GLU A 53 12.71 8.62 11.27
CA GLU A 53 13.55 8.31 10.10
C GLU A 53 12.98 8.94 8.82
N ASP A 54 13.82 9.53 7.96
CA ASP A 54 13.39 10.25 6.73
C ASP A 54 12.51 9.39 5.80
N PHE A 55 11.64 10.02 5.00
CA PHE A 55 10.72 9.37 4.06
C PHE A 55 11.42 8.32 3.19
N MET A 56 12.67 8.61 2.81
CA MET A 56 13.54 7.69 2.08
C MET A 56 13.69 6.33 2.75
N THR A 57 14.00 6.29 4.04
CA THR A 57 14.22 5.06 4.81
C THR A 57 12.96 4.20 4.86
N CYS A 58 11.80 4.85 4.99
CA CYS A 58 10.51 4.18 5.01
C CYS A 58 10.07 3.72 3.61
N PHE A 59 10.35 4.51 2.58
CA PHE A 59 10.05 4.14 1.20
C PHE A 59 10.91 2.96 0.72
N GLU A 60 12.22 2.97 1.00
CA GLU A 60 13.15 1.91 0.56
C GLU A 60 12.84 0.55 1.20
N SER A 61 12.40 0.54 2.46
CA SER A 61 11.97 -0.68 3.14
C SER A 61 10.64 -1.22 2.63
N GLU A 62 9.75 -0.35 2.15
CA GLU A 62 8.41 -0.73 1.69
C GLU A 62 8.33 -1.03 0.20
N VAL A 63 9.09 -0.33 -0.65
CA VAL A 63 8.99 -0.39 -2.13
C VAL A 63 9.18 -1.82 -2.68
N VAL A 64 9.84 -2.70 -1.94
CA VAL A 64 10.02 -4.13 -2.30
C VAL A 64 8.69 -4.88 -2.45
N TYR A 65 7.61 -4.41 -1.80
CA TYR A 65 6.27 -4.99 -1.91
C TYR A 65 5.45 -4.38 -3.06
N TRP A 66 6.06 -3.52 -3.86
CA TRP A 66 5.41 -2.78 -4.94
C TRP A 66 6.05 -3.09 -6.27
N GLN A 67 5.24 -3.14 -7.32
CA GLN A 67 5.69 -3.33 -8.69
C GLN A 67 5.39 -2.09 -9.51
N ARG A 68 6.36 -1.63 -10.29
CA ARG A 68 6.15 -0.49 -11.18
C ARG A 68 5.09 -0.84 -12.22
N ALA A 69 4.11 0.05 -12.40
CA ALA A 69 3.03 -0.11 -13.35
C ALA A 69 3.16 0.88 -14.51
N GLU A 70 2.79 0.46 -15.73
CA GLU A 70 2.76 1.34 -16.91
C GLU A 70 1.50 2.22 -16.95
N HIS A 71 0.41 1.71 -16.40
CA HIS A 71 -0.88 2.39 -16.30
C HIS A 71 -1.35 2.37 -14.85
N PHE A 72 -1.98 3.45 -14.41
CA PHE A 72 -2.53 3.52 -13.06
C PHE A 72 -3.91 2.86 -12.97
N SER A 73 -4.18 2.28 -11.81
CA SER A 73 -5.46 1.76 -11.35
C SER A 73 -5.80 2.34 -9.98
N ASP A 74 -7.06 2.21 -9.57
CA ASP A 74 -7.48 2.62 -8.24
C ASP A 74 -6.74 1.82 -7.16
N GLY A 75 -6.22 2.52 -6.15
CA GLY A 75 -5.41 1.95 -5.08
C GLY A 75 -3.90 1.98 -5.36
N ASP A 76 -3.45 2.18 -6.59
CA ASP A 76 -2.02 2.35 -6.87
C ASP A 76 -1.46 3.58 -6.15
N ILE A 77 -0.15 3.58 -5.92
CA ILE A 77 0.56 4.79 -5.48
C ILE A 77 1.29 5.44 -6.64
N PHE A 78 1.43 6.76 -6.55
CA PHE A 78 2.41 7.48 -7.33
C PHE A 78 3.57 7.91 -6.43
N ILE A 79 4.79 7.85 -6.96
CA ILE A 79 5.98 8.41 -6.33
C ILE A 79 6.46 9.56 -7.19
N ALA A 80 6.66 10.71 -6.57
CA ALA A 80 7.15 11.89 -7.24
C ALA A 80 8.59 12.22 -6.81
N TYR A 81 9.38 12.66 -7.79
CA TYR A 81 10.82 12.84 -7.64
C TYR A 81 11.24 14.27 -7.97
N TYR A 82 12.30 14.73 -7.31
CA TYR A 82 13.17 15.80 -7.80
C TYR A 82 14.53 15.18 -8.20
N GLY A 83 14.84 15.22 -9.49
CA GLY A 83 15.94 14.44 -10.05
C GLY A 83 15.74 12.95 -9.81
N ALA A 84 16.70 12.32 -9.16
CA ALA A 84 16.64 10.90 -8.77
C ALA A 84 16.03 10.67 -7.37
N GLN A 85 15.84 11.71 -6.57
CA GLN A 85 15.40 11.60 -5.19
C GLN A 85 13.86 11.55 -5.11
N PRO A 86 13.24 10.50 -4.55
CA PRO A 86 11.82 10.51 -4.26
C PRO A 86 11.55 11.46 -3.09
N VAL A 87 10.55 12.31 -3.24
CA VAL A 87 10.26 13.40 -2.29
C VAL A 87 8.81 13.42 -1.84
N HIS A 88 7.93 12.68 -2.52
CA HIS A 88 6.51 12.70 -2.25
C HIS A 88 5.80 11.44 -2.75
N VAL A 89 4.72 11.07 -2.08
CA VAL A 89 3.86 9.92 -2.41
C VAL A 89 2.40 10.30 -2.28
N GLY A 90 1.54 9.61 -3.03
CA GLY A 90 0.10 9.61 -2.81
C GLY A 90 -0.55 8.45 -3.53
N LEU A 91 -1.87 8.38 -3.43
CA LEU A 91 -2.71 7.33 -4.02
C LEU A 91 -3.35 7.79 -5.32
N ILE A 92 -3.65 6.82 -6.17
CA ILE A 92 -4.59 6.97 -7.27
C ILE A 92 -5.96 6.50 -6.78
N VAL A 93 -6.93 7.42 -6.74
CA VAL A 93 -8.30 7.16 -6.33
C VAL A 93 -9.24 7.86 -7.30
N ASP A 94 -10.15 7.11 -7.92
CA ASP A 94 -11.05 7.58 -8.98
C ASP A 94 -10.28 8.29 -10.11
N GLY A 95 -9.12 7.74 -10.48
CA GLY A 95 -8.22 8.31 -11.50
C GLY A 95 -7.56 9.64 -11.12
N ARG A 96 -7.62 10.05 -9.85
CA ARG A 96 -7.04 11.30 -9.32
C ARG A 96 -5.96 11.02 -8.30
N ALA A 97 -5.05 11.97 -8.14
CA ALA A 97 -4.00 11.92 -7.13
C ALA A 97 -4.54 12.39 -5.77
N LEU A 98 -4.82 11.45 -4.88
CA LEU A 98 -5.12 11.72 -3.48
C LEU A 98 -3.81 11.78 -2.69
N HIS A 99 -3.48 12.93 -2.11
CA HIS A 99 -2.21 13.12 -1.42
C HIS A 99 -2.29 14.17 -0.32
N SER A 100 -1.50 14.00 0.74
CA SER A 100 -1.29 15.04 1.73
C SER A 100 -0.16 15.97 1.29
N ARG A 101 -0.45 17.25 1.07
CA ARG A 101 0.61 18.23 0.78
C ARG A 101 1.39 18.50 2.06
N GLY A 102 2.72 18.55 1.95
CA GLY A 102 3.70 18.68 3.04
C GLY A 102 3.48 19.85 4.02
N GLU A 103 4.56 20.41 4.56
CA GLU A 103 4.44 21.38 5.65
C GLU A 103 3.45 22.54 5.37
N ASN A 104 2.54 22.81 6.32
CA ASN A 104 1.42 23.75 6.22
C ASN A 104 0.34 23.40 5.18
N GLY A 105 0.34 22.17 4.65
CA GLY A 105 -0.65 21.67 3.70
C GLY A 105 -1.76 20.84 4.34
N CYS A 106 -2.55 20.22 3.47
CA CYS A 106 -3.62 19.29 3.83
C CYS A 106 -3.80 18.24 2.74
N VAL A 107 -4.62 17.23 3.03
CA VAL A 107 -5.02 16.21 2.06
C VAL A 107 -5.88 16.80 0.95
N ARG A 108 -5.54 16.47 -0.30
CA ARG A 108 -6.22 16.94 -1.51
C ARG A 108 -6.38 15.82 -2.54
N SER A 109 -7.37 15.99 -3.41
CA SER A 109 -7.56 15.19 -4.62
C SER A 109 -7.35 16.06 -5.87
N ASP A 110 -6.19 15.91 -6.49
CA ASP A 110 -5.79 16.69 -7.66
C ASP A 110 -5.76 15.83 -8.93
N GLN A 111 -5.79 16.48 -10.09
CA GLN A 111 -5.54 15.78 -11.35
C GLN A 111 -4.12 15.21 -11.34
N ILE A 112 -3.95 13.93 -11.69
CA ILE A 112 -2.61 13.31 -11.72
C ILE A 112 -1.63 14.07 -12.64
N ARG A 113 -2.14 14.67 -13.73
CA ARG A 113 -1.36 15.52 -14.62
C ARG A 113 -0.82 16.79 -13.95
N THR A 114 -1.49 17.30 -12.92
CA THR A 114 -0.99 18.44 -12.15
C THR A 114 0.24 18.02 -11.37
N ILE A 115 0.20 16.85 -10.72
CA ILE A 115 1.36 16.28 -10.00
C ILE A 115 2.53 16.08 -10.97
N GLN A 116 2.29 15.44 -12.10
CA GLN A 116 3.32 15.19 -13.13
C GLN A 116 4.00 16.46 -13.67
N LYS A 117 3.36 17.62 -13.57
CA LYS A 117 3.94 18.92 -13.99
C LYS A 117 4.77 19.60 -12.89
N LEU A 118 4.52 19.29 -11.62
CA LEU A 118 5.17 19.93 -10.47
C LEU A 118 6.52 19.28 -10.10
N PHE A 119 6.69 18.02 -10.49
CA PHE A 119 7.86 17.21 -10.18
C PHE A 119 8.64 16.86 -11.45
N THR A 120 9.93 16.53 -11.32
CA THR A 120 10.75 16.20 -12.49
C THR A 120 10.39 14.83 -13.07
N ARG A 121 9.86 13.94 -12.24
CA ARG A 121 9.40 12.60 -12.62
C ARG A 121 8.30 12.14 -11.67
N THR A 122 7.37 11.37 -12.19
CA THR A 122 6.40 10.60 -11.40
C THR A 122 6.37 9.18 -11.92
N GLU A 123 6.37 8.20 -11.01
CA GLU A 123 6.28 6.78 -11.33
C GLU A 123 5.07 6.19 -10.61
N ILE A 124 4.43 5.19 -11.22
CA ILE A 124 3.25 4.51 -10.66
C ILE A 124 3.67 3.14 -10.17
N TYR A 125 3.13 2.74 -9.03
CA TYR A 125 3.39 1.46 -8.41
C TYR A 125 2.10 0.82 -7.92
N SER A 126 1.93 -0.45 -8.26
CA SER A 126 0.85 -1.29 -7.74
C SER A 126 1.37 -2.14 -6.59
N TYR A 127 0.55 -2.27 -5.54
CA TYR A 127 0.89 -3.14 -4.43
C TYR A 127 0.83 -4.60 -4.90
N ALA A 128 1.97 -5.29 -4.83
CA ALA A 128 2.07 -6.69 -5.23
C ALA A 128 1.94 -7.65 -4.03
N GLY A 129 2.12 -7.13 -2.80
CA GLY A 129 2.28 -7.93 -1.60
C GLY A 129 3.61 -8.70 -1.60
N ASN A 130 3.94 -9.37 -0.50
CA ASN A 130 5.05 -10.33 -0.52
C ASN A 130 4.63 -11.56 -1.34
N ARG A 131 4.81 -11.52 -2.67
CA ARG A 131 4.63 -12.70 -3.52
C ARG A 131 5.71 -13.77 -3.32
N ASN A 132 6.69 -13.53 -2.44
CA ASN A 132 7.70 -14.51 -2.02
C ASN A 132 7.46 -15.03 -0.59
N SER A 133 6.21 -15.33 -0.25
CA SER A 133 5.95 -16.49 0.61
C SER A 133 5.86 -17.74 -0.27
N GLU A 134 6.99 -18.21 -0.80
CA GLU A 134 7.02 -19.53 -1.46
C GLU A 134 6.97 -20.63 -0.41
N SER A 135 5.77 -21.20 -0.25
CA SER A 135 5.51 -22.64 -0.11
C SER A 135 4.03 -22.80 -0.52
N ALA A 136 3.69 -23.13 -1.76
CA ALA A 136 3.92 -24.44 -2.37
C ALA A 136 3.51 -25.56 -1.41
N GLY A 137 2.21 -25.80 -1.35
CA GLY A 137 1.57 -26.96 -0.74
C GLY A 137 0.25 -27.27 -1.44
N ALA A 138 0.20 -27.14 -2.76
CA ALA A 138 -0.91 -27.63 -3.57
C ALA A 138 -0.36 -28.31 -4.83
N ALA A 139 -0.20 -29.62 -4.73
CA ALA A 139 -0.38 -30.54 -5.86
C ALA A 139 -0.95 -31.84 -5.30
N GLU A 140 -2.11 -32.22 -5.82
CA GLU A 140 -2.92 -33.37 -5.45
C GLU A 140 -2.43 -34.70 -6.06
N ALA A 141 -3.10 -35.77 -5.62
CA ALA A 141 -3.18 -37.15 -6.13
C ALA A 141 -2.04 -38.08 -5.69
N THR A 142 -2.31 -39.26 -5.12
CA THR A 142 -3.19 -40.28 -5.69
C THR A 142 -4.04 -41.07 -4.69
N ASP A 143 -5.26 -41.35 -5.16
CA ASP A 143 -6.11 -42.51 -4.94
C ASP A 143 -5.40 -43.80 -4.47
N GLY A 144 -6.05 -44.51 -3.54
CA GLY A 144 -5.52 -45.70 -2.88
C GLY A 144 -6.55 -46.38 -1.97
N SER A 145 -7.69 -46.77 -2.55
CA SER A 145 -8.46 -48.00 -2.28
C SER A 145 -8.76 -48.45 -0.84
N ILE A 146 -10.05 -48.52 -0.55
CA ILE A 146 -10.67 -49.35 0.50
C ILE A 146 -10.61 -50.85 0.12
N SER A 147 -10.48 -51.70 1.15
CA SER A 147 -10.72 -53.16 1.27
C SER A 147 -9.44 -53.99 1.44
N GLY A 148 -9.34 -54.95 2.37
CA GLY A 148 -10.30 -55.47 3.34
C GLY A 148 -9.59 -56.27 4.43
N ASP A 149 -10.38 -56.68 5.42
CA ASP A 149 -10.07 -57.56 6.54
C ASP A 149 -9.29 -58.83 6.14
N GLU A 150 -8.21 -59.12 6.88
CA GLU A 150 -7.90 -60.41 7.52
C GLU A 150 -6.61 -60.17 8.36
N VAL A 151 -6.52 -60.49 9.65
CA VAL A 151 -5.90 -61.75 10.11
C VAL A 151 -5.95 -61.82 11.65
N GLN A 152 -6.53 -62.92 12.12
CA GLN A 152 -6.22 -63.75 13.31
C GLN A 152 -6.31 -63.18 14.74
N ARG A 153 -7.35 -63.67 15.44
CA ARG A 153 -7.23 -64.08 16.84
C ARG A 153 -6.58 -65.46 16.88
N VAL A 154 -5.54 -65.60 17.69
CA VAL A 154 -5.06 -66.86 18.26
C VAL A 154 -4.94 -66.66 19.77
N ASP A 155 -5.69 -67.51 20.47
CA ASP A 155 -5.76 -67.81 21.92
C ASP A 155 -6.20 -66.70 22.90
#